data_AF-A0A916ZR66-F1
#
_entry.id   AF-A0A916ZR66-F1
#
_cell.length_a   1.000
_cell.length_b   1.000
_cell.length_c   1.000
_cell.angle_alpha   90.00
_cell.angle_beta   90.00
_cell.angle_gamma   90.00
#
_symmetry.space_group_name_H-M   'P 1'
#
loop_
_entity.id
_entity.type
_entity.pdbx_description
1 polymer ?
#
loop_
_entity_poly.entity_id
_entity_poly.type
_entity_poly.pdbx_seq_one_letter_code
_entity_poly.pdbx_strand_id
1 'polypeptide(L)' 'MMLLDKWQENETRIREAGRIALGLAKDAGVPAYYRDPVLGAGLVKELPDGRRLLVEIRDGQEHVTGHFQPRG' A
#
# COMPACT_ATOMS: atom_id res chain seq x y z
N MET A 1 16.20 27.63 -0.61
CA MET A 1 15.26 26.51 -0.30
C MET A 1 15.55 26.03 1.10
N MET A 2 14.54 26.00 1.97
CA MET A 2 14.68 25.59 3.37
C MET A 2 14.52 24.07 3.50
N LEU A 3 14.99 23.50 4.63
CA LEU A 3 14.88 22.06 4.90
C LEU A 3 13.43 21.55 4.84
N LEU A 4 12.47 22.36 5.29
CA LEU A 4 11.04 22.03 5.30
C LEU A 4 10.49 21.87 3.87
N ASP A 5 10.87 22.75 2.93
CA ASP A 5 10.43 22.68 1.54
C ASP A 5 10.87 21.35 0.89
N LYS A 6 12.14 20.97 1.10
CA LYS A 6 12.67 19.69 0.61
C LYS A 6 11.94 18.49 1.21
N TRP A 7 11.57 18.55 2.48
CA TRP A 7 10.85 17.46 3.14
C TRP A 7 9.45 17.28 2.54
N GLN A 8 8.73 18.38 2.31
CA GLN A 8 7.40 18.34 1.68
C GLN A 8 7.45 17.84 0.23
N GLU A 9 8.44 18.30 -0.56
CA GLU A 9 8.66 17.79 -1.91
C GLU A 9 8.93 16.29 -1.93
N ASN A 10 9.77 15.81 -1.01
CA ASN A 10 10.09 14.39 -0.92
C ASN A 10 8.87 13.56 -0.48
N GLU A 11 8.09 14.04 0.49
CA GLU A 11 6.84 13.39 0.88
C GLU A 11 5.89 13.25 -0.31
N THR A 12 5.73 14.32 -1.08
CA THR A 12 4.87 14.35 -2.28
C THR A 12 5.34 13.34 -3.32
N ARG A 13 6.66 13.30 -3.60
CA ARG A 13 7.25 12.35 -4.55
C ARG A 13 7.08 10.90 -4.11
N ILE A 14 7.26 10.60 -2.83
CA ILE A 14 7.06 9.24 -2.29
C ILE A 14 5.60 8.83 -2.44
N ARG A 15 4.67 9.74 -2.12
CA ARG A 15 3.24 9.50 -2.28
C ARG A 15 2.86 9.21 -3.73
N GLU A 16 3.40 9.98 -4.66
CA GLU A 16 3.18 9.79 -6.10
C GLU A 16 3.76 8.47 -6.60
N ALA A 17 4.99 8.13 -6.21
CA ALA A 17 5.62 6.85 -6.55
C ALA A 17 4.78 5.66 -6.06
N GLY A 18 4.26 5.73 -4.84
CA GLY A 18 3.34 4.73 -4.30
C GLY A 18 2.06 4.60 -5.13
N ARG A 19 1.43 5.72 -5.52
CA ARG A 19 0.24 5.73 -6.38
C ARG A 19 0.51 5.09 -7.73
N ILE A 20 1.65 5.40 -8.36
CA ILE A 20 2.06 4.82 -9.64
C ILE A 20 2.27 3.31 -9.51
N ALA A 21 2.98 2.86 -8.47
CA ALA A 21 3.23 1.44 -8.24
C ALA A 21 1.93 0.63 -8.06
N LEU A 22 0.96 1.17 -7.31
CA LEU A 22 -0.36 0.55 -7.15
C LEU A 22 -1.13 0.48 -8.48
N GLY A 23 -1.07 1.55 -9.29
CA GLY A 23 -1.67 1.56 -10.64
C GLY A 23 -1.06 0.49 -11.56
N LEU A 24 0.28 0.41 -11.60
CA LEU A 24 0.98 -0.59 -12.41
C LEU A 24 0.66 -2.02 -11.97
N ALA A 25 0.57 -2.30 -10.66
CA ALA A 25 0.20 -3.61 -10.16
C ALA A 25 -1.22 -4.00 -10.58
N LYS A 26 -2.16 -3.05 -10.49
CA LYS A 26 -3.53 -3.22 -10.95
C LYS A 26 -3.59 -3.53 -12.44
N ASP A 27 -2.92 -2.74 -13.27
CA ASP A 27 -2.90 -2.92 -14.73
C ASP A 27 -2.25 -4.26 -15.14
N ALA A 28 -1.26 -4.72 -14.38
CA ALA A 28 -0.63 -6.02 -14.55
C ALA A 28 -1.45 -7.20 -13.98
N GLY A 29 -2.57 -6.94 -13.30
CA GLY A 29 -3.40 -7.98 -12.70
C GLY A 29 -2.75 -8.71 -11.52
N VAL A 30 -1.79 -8.07 -10.83
CA VAL A 30 -1.05 -8.67 -9.70
C VAL A 30 -1.35 -7.93 -8.39
N PRO A 31 -1.28 -8.63 -7.24
CA PRO A 31 -1.44 -7.97 -5.95
C PRO A 31 -0.26 -7.06 -5.63
N ALA A 32 -0.55 -5.91 -5.01
CA ALA A 32 0.45 -5.03 -4.43
C ALA A 32 0.50 -5.18 -2.90
N TYR A 33 1.70 -5.09 -2.34
CA TYR A 33 1.91 -5.18 -0.89
C TYR A 33 2.52 -3.89 -0.36
N TYR A 34 1.95 -3.34 0.70
CA TYR A 34 2.45 -2.15 1.37
C TYR A 34 2.07 -2.15 2.85
N ARG A 35 2.56 -1.17 3.62
CA ARG A 35 2.15 -0.94 5.01
C ARG A 35 1.21 0.25 5.07
N ASP A 36 0.11 0.10 5.81
CA ASP A 36 -0.81 1.19 6.11
C ASP A 36 -1.15 1.16 7.61
N PRO A 37 -0.53 2.03 8.42
CA PRO A 37 -0.76 2.08 9.86
C PRO A 37 -2.23 2.33 10.24
N VAL A 38 -3.04 2.90 9.33
CA VAL A 38 -4.47 3.12 9.57
C VAL A 38 -5.24 1.80 9.53
N LEU A 39 -4.78 0.82 8.75
CA LEU A 39 -5.44 -0.48 8.61
C LEU A 39 -4.90 -1.54 9.59
N GLY A 40 -3.69 -1.35 10.11
CA GLY A 40 -3.11 -2.19 11.16
C GLY A 40 -1.60 -2.35 11.05
N ALA A 41 -1.03 -3.21 11.90
CA ALA A 41 0.42 -3.44 11.95
C ALA A 41 0.94 -4.41 10.85
N GLY A 42 0.04 -5.13 10.18
CA GLY A 42 0.37 -6.10 9.12
C GLY A 42 0.69 -5.46 7.76
N LEU A 43 0.89 -6.31 6.76
CA LEU A 43 0.96 -5.89 5.36
C LEU A 43 -0.44 -5.76 4.80
N VAL A 44 -0.69 -4.72 4.01
CA VAL A 44 -1.87 -4.63 3.17
C VAL A 44 -1.55 -5.27 1.83
N LYS A 45 -2.35 -6.28 1.47
CA LYS A 45 -2.39 -6.87 0.14
C LYS A 45 -3.58 -6.25 -0.61
N GLU A 46 -3.29 -5.38 -1.57
CA GLU A 46 -4.30 -4.79 -2.44
C GLU A 46 -4.41 -5.61 -3.73
N LEU A 47 -5.61 -6.11 -4.00
CA LEU A 47 -5.93 -6.90 -5.17
C LEU A 47 -6.20 -5.99 -6.38
N PRO A 48 -6.11 -6.51 -7.62
CA PRO A 48 -6.38 -5.72 -8.83
C PRO A 48 -7.81 -5.12 -8.90
N ASP A 49 -8.77 -5.76 -8.24
CA ASP A 49 -10.14 -5.24 -8.11
C ASP A 49 -10.29 -4.13 -7.05
N GLY A 50 -9.19 -3.75 -6.40
CA GLY A 50 -9.12 -2.73 -5.37
C GLY A 50 -9.43 -3.23 -3.97
N ARG A 51 -9.90 -4.47 -3.78
CA ARG A 51 -10.09 -5.02 -2.42
C ARG A 51 -8.76 -5.09 -1.70
N ARG A 52 -8.77 -4.77 -0.41
CA ARG A 52 -7.57 -4.73 0.43
C ARG A 52 -7.71 -5.75 1.55
N LEU A 53 -6.68 -6.56 1.75
CA LEU A 53 -6.59 -7.55 2.83
C LEU A 53 -5.46 -7.14 3.76
N LEU A 54 -5.69 -7.11 5.06
CA LEU A 54 -4.60 -7.07 6.02
C LEU A 54 -4.11 -8.50 6.22
N VAL A 55 -2.81 -8.71 6.02
CA VAL A 55 -2.17 -10.02 6.13
C VAL A 55 -0.98 -9.96 7.08
N GLU A 56 -0.81 -11.03 7.83
CA GLU A 56 0.39 -11.33 8.58
C GLU A 56 1.09 -12.52 7.94
N ILE A 57 2.43 -12.47 7.89
CA ILE A 57 3.22 -13.60 7.43
C ILE A 57 3.65 -14.38 8.68
N ARG A 58 3.13 -15.61 8.83
CA ARG A 58 3.49 -16.53 9.90
C ARG A 58 3.90 -17.86 9.26
N ASP A 59 5.07 -18.37 9.64
CA ASP A 59 5.63 -19.62 9.10
C ASP A 59 5.71 -19.65 7.55
N GLY A 60 5.99 -18.50 6.95
CA GLY A 60 6.06 -18.35 5.48
C GLY A 60 4.70 -18.33 4.77
N GLN A 61 3.58 -18.33 5.51
CA GLN A 61 2.23 -18.30 4.97
C GLN A 61 1.50 -17.01 5.31
N GLU A 62 0.74 -16.50 4.34
CA GLU A 62 -0.15 -15.36 4.53
C GLU A 62 -1.38 -15.77 5.34
N HIS A 63 -1.60 -15.08 6.46
CA HIS A 63 -2.81 -15.18 7.26
C HIS A 63 -3.58 -13.87 7.15
N VAL A 64 -4.80 -13.94 6.61
CA VAL A 64 -5.67 -12.76 6.51
C VAL A 64 -6.25 -12.42 7.87
N THR A 65 -6.00 -11.20 8.34
CA THR A 65 -6.46 -10.68 9.62
C THR A 65 -7.51 -9.57 9.47
N GLY A 66 -7.75 -9.07 8.26
CA GLY A 66 -8.77 -8.06 8.00
C GLY A 66 -9.12 -7.90 6.52
N HIS A 67 -10.33 -7.40 6.26
CA HIS A 67 -10.87 -7.12 4.93
C HIS A 67 -11.32 -5.67 4.84
N PHE A 68 -10.92 -5.00 3.76
CA PHE A 68 -11.23 -3.60 3.51
C PHE A 68 -11.68 -3.39 2.06
N GLN A 69 -12.61 -2.45 1.90
CA GLN A 69 -13.13 -2.06 0.58
C GLN A 69 -12.06 -1.30 -0.22
N PRO A 70 -12.26 -1.08 -1.53
CA PRO A 70 -11.41 -0.20 -2.33
C PRO A 70 -11.22 1.18 -1.72
N ARG A 71 -10.12 1.84 -2.10
CA ARG A 71 -9.90 3.26 -1.78
C ARG A 71 -11.01 4.07 -2.45
N GLY A 72 -11.73 4.88 -1.68
CA GLY A 72 -12.67 5.88 -2.19
C GLY A 72 -11.95 7.13 -2.69
#